data_AF-A0A1S2LYG9-F1
#
_entry.id   AF-A0A1S2LYG9-F1
#
_cell.length_a   1.000
_cell.length_b   1.000
_cell.length_c   1.000
_cell.angle_alpha   90.00
_cell.angle_beta   90.00
_cell.angle_gamma   90.00
#
_symmetry.space_group_name_H-M   'P 1'
#
loop_
_entity.id
_entity.type
_entity.pdbx_description
1 polymer ?
#
loop_
_entity_poly.entity_id
_entity_poly.type
_entity_poly.pdbx_seq_one_letter_code
_entity_poly.pdbx_strand_id
1 'polypeptide(L)'
;MFGSESPKIICYLTDKNGTILSPDAANAICYTEISTPNNRQKKQVKLPSGETITLDKVIISMKGYIVISIDEEILSKPIPFSTLQRLYLCAPKGTNLSFTVRGFNCCAVPIYTANETTMNHIKNFISLETIVDVEAKTTLIISENKYLTSCTKTHCINVNQVYDSVCFSSDIIVYYDRIPIKAEVYQYNTISDGIKKIYTNADELTEYGDQGILDLNDVSYFNLFINGVLQPNTNYKIEKGQLTLETEDIPLKGSPIIIVFITFKDDDDHILKAENYQYNTVSDGIKKTYTNEDELIMYGNKGIPDPKDVSYVNLYINGVLQPKTNYIVEKGKLKLTTENTPIKGAPIILETIILNGKDHHPIHTETYQYNTVSDEKKVYTNKDELTMYGDKGILNPTQTSYYNLYVNGVIQPSINYFVKKGILVLTTEDIPIDNAPIYLQFIASYY
;
A
#
# COMPACT_ATOMS: atom_id res chain seq x y z
N MET A 1 -24.10 4.96 18.29
CA MET A 1 -24.40 4.18 17.07
C MET A 1 -23.47 4.69 15.99
N PHE A 2 -22.31 4.08 15.81
CA PHE A 2 -21.43 4.34 14.68
C PHE A 2 -21.65 3.19 13.70
N GLY A 3 -22.32 3.46 12.58
CA GLY A 3 -22.23 2.58 11.43
C GLY A 3 -20.86 2.79 10.83
N SER A 4 -19.92 1.89 11.13
CA SER A 4 -18.70 1.79 10.34
C SER A 4 -19.12 1.20 8.98
N GLU A 5 -19.36 2.05 7.99
CA GLU A 5 -19.38 1.57 6.61
C GLU A 5 -18.03 0.92 6.35
N SER A 6 -18.05 -0.39 6.12
CA SER A 6 -16.86 -1.14 5.76
C SER A 6 -16.43 -0.64 4.37
N PRO A 7 -15.14 -0.40 4.13
CA PRO A 7 -14.67 0.09 2.83
C PRO A 7 -15.19 -0.81 1.72
N LYS A 8 -15.70 -0.21 0.64
CA LYS A 8 -16.29 -0.98 -0.46
C LYS A 8 -15.17 -1.50 -1.35
N ILE A 9 -14.77 -2.74 -1.13
CA ILE A 9 -13.74 -3.40 -1.94
C ILE A 9 -14.39 -4.00 -3.17
N ILE A 10 -13.96 -3.57 -4.36
CA ILE A 10 -14.46 -4.05 -5.64
C ILE A 10 -13.32 -4.71 -6.40
N CYS A 11 -13.62 -5.78 -7.13
CA CYS A 11 -12.67 -6.45 -7.99
C CYS A 11 -13.15 -6.34 -9.44
N TYR A 12 -12.25 -5.89 -10.33
CA TYR A 12 -12.53 -5.75 -11.75
C TYR A 12 -11.65 -6.68 -12.58
N LEU A 13 -12.19 -7.20 -13.68
CA LEU A 13 -11.41 -7.87 -14.71
C LEU A 13 -10.62 -6.84 -15.52
N THR A 14 -9.33 -7.11 -15.77
CA THR A 14 -8.47 -6.21 -16.53
C THR A 14 -7.60 -6.92 -17.56
N ASP A 15 -6.98 -6.14 -18.43
CA ASP A 15 -5.81 -6.59 -19.17
C ASP A 15 -4.55 -6.62 -18.27
N LYS A 16 -3.41 -7.01 -18.85
CA LYS A 16 -2.11 -7.05 -18.18
C LYS A 16 -1.56 -5.67 -17.77
N ASN A 17 -2.14 -4.58 -18.30
CA ASN A 17 -1.74 -3.21 -18.02
C ASN A 17 -2.67 -2.52 -17.01
N GLY A 18 -3.75 -3.17 -16.59
CA GLY A 18 -4.73 -2.63 -15.63
C GLY A 18 -5.92 -1.93 -16.25
N THR A 19 -6.09 -1.99 -17.57
CA THR A 19 -7.28 -1.46 -18.23
C THR A 19 -8.48 -2.35 -17.91
N ILE A 20 -9.54 -1.76 -17.35
CA ILE A 20 -10.77 -2.50 -17.03
C ILE A 20 -11.41 -3.04 -18.32
N LEU A 21 -11.72 -4.33 -18.32
CA LEU A 21 -12.33 -5.03 -19.45
C LEU A 21 -13.73 -5.50 -19.09
N SER A 22 -14.61 -5.45 -20.07
CA SER A 22 -15.86 -6.20 -19.99
C SER A 22 -15.57 -7.71 -20.16
N PRO A 23 -16.24 -8.62 -19.42
CA PRO A 23 -15.99 -10.06 -19.53
C PRO A 23 -16.22 -10.66 -20.92
N ASP A 24 -17.06 -10.02 -21.74
CA ASP A 24 -17.37 -10.40 -23.12
C ASP A 24 -16.38 -9.79 -24.14
N ALA A 25 -15.46 -8.93 -23.71
CA ALA A 25 -14.46 -8.35 -24.58
C ALA A 25 -13.51 -9.43 -25.12
N ALA A 26 -13.12 -9.29 -26.39
CA ALA A 26 -12.18 -10.20 -27.02
C ALA A 26 -10.86 -10.25 -26.23
N ASN A 27 -10.40 -11.46 -25.91
CA ASN A 27 -9.19 -11.72 -25.12
C ASN A 27 -9.23 -11.27 -23.64
N ALA A 28 -10.41 -10.96 -23.08
CA ALA A 28 -10.54 -10.67 -21.65
C ALA A 28 -10.11 -11.86 -20.77
N ILE A 29 -10.41 -13.08 -21.24
CA ILE A 29 -9.89 -14.34 -20.70
C ILE A 29 -9.13 -15.06 -21.81
N CYS A 30 -7.90 -15.45 -21.53
CA CYS A 30 -7.07 -16.23 -22.43
C CYS A 30 -7.29 -17.72 -22.19
N TYR A 31 -7.75 -18.43 -23.22
CA TYR A 31 -7.92 -19.88 -23.22
C TYR A 31 -6.82 -20.54 -24.04
N THR A 32 -6.25 -21.62 -23.53
CA THR A 32 -5.25 -22.41 -24.26
C THR A 32 -5.52 -23.90 -24.05
N GLU A 33 -5.68 -24.63 -25.15
CA GLU A 33 -5.72 -26.09 -25.08
C GLU A 33 -4.32 -26.63 -24.78
N ILE A 34 -4.15 -27.29 -23.65
CA ILE A 34 -2.90 -27.93 -23.23
C ILE A 34 -2.81 -29.36 -23.80
N SER A 35 -3.96 -30.01 -24.01
CA SER A 35 -4.01 -31.30 -24.69
C SER A 35 -3.65 -31.17 -26.17
N THR A 36 -2.91 -32.12 -26.73
CA THR A 36 -2.62 -32.16 -28.17
C THR A 36 -3.88 -32.52 -28.96
N PRO A 37 -4.40 -31.66 -29.86
CA PRO A 37 -5.65 -31.91 -30.59
C PRO A 37 -5.64 -33.21 -31.40
N ASN A 38 -4.47 -33.61 -31.91
CA ASN A 38 -4.30 -34.81 -32.73
C ASN A 38 -4.17 -36.12 -31.92
N ASN A 39 -3.98 -36.03 -30.61
CA ASN A 39 -3.72 -37.18 -29.73
C ASN A 39 -4.39 -37.03 -28.35
N ARG A 40 -5.68 -36.67 -28.34
CA ARG A 40 -6.46 -36.55 -27.11
C ARG A 40 -6.69 -37.94 -26.49
N GLN A 41 -6.66 -38.02 -25.15
CA GLN A 41 -6.95 -39.28 -24.43
C GLN A 41 -8.44 -39.58 -24.53
N LYS A 42 -8.79 -40.79 -24.96
CA LYS A 42 -10.18 -41.18 -25.18
C LYS A 42 -10.79 -41.89 -23.97
N LYS A 43 -12.09 -41.64 -23.73
CA LYS A 43 -12.92 -42.34 -22.74
C LYS A 43 -14.22 -42.79 -23.41
N GLN A 44 -14.53 -44.07 -23.29
CA GLN A 44 -15.82 -44.60 -23.75
C GLN A 44 -16.87 -44.43 -22.65
N VAL A 45 -18.06 -43.98 -23.03
CA VAL A 45 -19.21 -43.78 -22.15
C VAL A 45 -20.43 -44.44 -22.77
N LYS A 46 -21.14 -45.24 -21.99
CA LYS A 46 -22.39 -45.88 -22.42
C LYS A 46 -23.58 -44.99 -22.07
N LEU A 47 -24.34 -44.58 -23.07
CA LEU A 47 -25.53 -43.77 -22.92
C LEU A 47 -26.71 -44.60 -22.36
N PRO A 48 -27.75 -43.96 -21.77
CA PRO A 48 -28.97 -44.65 -21.36
C PRO A 48 -29.67 -45.42 -22.48
N SER A 49 -29.45 -45.02 -23.74
CA SER A 49 -29.93 -45.72 -24.95
C SER A 49 -29.22 -47.05 -25.21
N GLY A 50 -28.12 -47.35 -24.50
CA GLY A 50 -27.26 -48.52 -24.72
C GLY A 50 -26.13 -48.29 -25.72
N GLU A 51 -26.14 -47.18 -26.44
CA GLU A 51 -25.09 -46.77 -27.37
C GLU A 51 -23.80 -46.38 -26.63
N THR A 52 -22.64 -46.69 -27.20
CA THR A 52 -21.34 -46.30 -26.63
C THR A 52 -20.73 -45.18 -27.44
N ILE A 53 -20.54 -44.02 -26.81
CA ILE A 53 -19.87 -42.86 -27.40
C ILE A 53 -18.43 -42.77 -26.91
N THR A 54 -17.55 -42.19 -27.72
CA THR A 54 -16.16 -41.91 -27.34
C THR A 54 -15.99 -40.42 -27.13
N LEU A 55 -15.56 -40.03 -25.94
CA LEU A 55 -15.24 -38.66 -25.58
C LEU A 55 -13.72 -38.45 -25.53
N ASP A 56 -13.28 -37.30 -25.98
CA ASP A 56 -11.89 -36.87 -25.93
C ASP A 56 -11.66 -36.02 -24.69
N LYS A 57 -10.63 -36.36 -23.91
CA LYS A 57 -10.20 -35.58 -22.74
C LYS A 57 -9.46 -34.33 -23.21
N VAL A 58 -10.02 -33.19 -22.87
CA VAL A 58 -9.47 -31.87 -23.18
C VAL A 58 -9.03 -31.20 -21.89
N ILE A 59 -7.80 -30.66 -21.89
CA ILE A 59 -7.26 -29.89 -20.76
C ILE A 59 -7.08 -28.45 -21.23
N ILE A 60 -7.67 -27.51 -20.50
CA ILE A 60 -7.79 -26.12 -20.91
C ILE A 60 -7.19 -25.25 -19.81
N SER A 61 -6.23 -24.40 -20.16
CA SER A 61 -5.72 -23.34 -19.30
C SER A 61 -6.53 -22.09 -19.53
N MET A 62 -7.02 -21.49 -18.45
CA MET A 62 -7.63 -20.16 -18.43
C MET A 62 -6.72 -19.21 -17.70
N LYS A 63 -6.51 -18.02 -18.25
CA LYS A 63 -5.67 -16.97 -17.66
C LYS A 63 -6.33 -15.61 -17.83
N GLY A 64 -6.16 -14.73 -16.85
CA GLY A 64 -6.63 -13.35 -16.91
C GLY A 64 -5.94 -12.52 -15.83
N TYR A 65 -6.35 -11.26 -15.72
CA TYR A 65 -5.87 -10.33 -14.70
C TYR A 65 -7.05 -9.67 -14.01
N ILE A 66 -6.90 -9.35 -12.74
CA ILE A 66 -7.85 -8.52 -11.99
C ILE A 66 -7.13 -7.33 -11.36
N VAL A 67 -7.88 -6.28 -11.05
CA VAL A 67 -7.44 -5.22 -10.13
C VAL A 67 -8.46 -5.10 -9.00
N ILE A 68 -7.97 -4.72 -7.83
CA ILE A 68 -8.77 -4.45 -6.65
C ILE A 68 -8.85 -2.94 -6.48
N SER A 69 -10.06 -2.43 -6.22
CA SER A 69 -10.27 -1.06 -5.81
C SER A 69 -10.89 -0.99 -4.41
N ILE A 70 -10.60 0.09 -3.69
CA ILE A 70 -11.25 0.45 -2.44
C ILE A 70 -11.82 1.85 -2.59
N ASP A 71 -13.12 2.00 -2.33
CA ASP A 71 -13.80 3.31 -2.38
C ASP A 71 -13.55 4.07 -3.69
N GLU A 72 -13.50 3.31 -4.80
CA GLU A 72 -13.29 3.77 -6.19
C GLU A 72 -11.83 4.10 -6.58
N GLU A 73 -10.86 3.96 -5.67
CA GLU A 73 -9.43 4.07 -5.97
C GLU A 73 -8.79 2.69 -6.23
N ILE A 74 -8.02 2.55 -7.31
CA ILE A 74 -7.32 1.30 -7.64
C ILE A 74 -6.18 1.07 -6.65
N LEU A 75 -6.25 -0.05 -5.92
CA LEU A 75 -5.31 -0.42 -4.86
C LEU A 75 -4.15 -1.29 -5.35
N SER A 76 -4.35 -2.06 -6.43
CA SER A 76 -3.42 -3.10 -6.84
C SER A 76 -2.95 -2.92 -8.27
N LYS A 77 -1.67 -3.20 -8.51
CA LYS A 77 -1.19 -3.57 -9.85
C LYS A 77 -1.98 -4.80 -10.37
N PRO A 78 -2.07 -5.03 -11.69
CA PRO A 78 -2.82 -6.15 -12.25
C PRO A 78 -2.37 -7.50 -11.67
N ILE A 79 -3.30 -8.22 -11.05
CA ILE A 79 -3.06 -9.49 -10.37
C ILE A 79 -3.39 -10.63 -11.33
N PRO A 80 -2.41 -11.42 -11.78
CA PRO A 80 -2.67 -12.54 -12.67
C PRO A 80 -3.40 -13.66 -11.94
N PHE A 81 -4.36 -14.27 -12.61
CA PHE A 81 -4.98 -15.52 -12.18
C PHE A 81 -4.89 -16.58 -13.27
N SER A 82 -4.85 -17.84 -12.86
CA SER A 82 -4.91 -18.96 -13.80
C SER A 82 -5.53 -20.20 -13.17
N THR A 83 -6.21 -21.00 -13.98
CA THR A 83 -6.72 -22.31 -13.57
C THR A 83 -6.76 -23.29 -14.74
N LEU A 84 -6.90 -24.58 -14.43
CA LEU A 84 -6.97 -25.66 -15.39
C LEU A 84 -8.33 -26.36 -15.29
N GLN A 85 -9.04 -26.44 -16.41
CA GLN A 85 -10.25 -27.24 -16.54
C GLN A 85 -9.96 -28.54 -17.30
N ARG A 86 -10.58 -29.64 -16.85
CA ARG A 86 -10.52 -30.93 -17.53
C ARG A 86 -11.92 -31.33 -17.94
N LEU A 87 -12.16 -31.46 -19.23
CA LEU A 87 -13.45 -31.83 -19.81
C LEU A 87 -13.33 -33.10 -20.65
N TYR A 88 -14.45 -33.78 -20.81
CA TYR A 88 -14.59 -34.87 -21.77
C TYR A 88 -15.61 -34.41 -22.81
N LEU A 89 -15.15 -34.14 -24.04
CA LEU A 89 -15.94 -33.53 -25.11
C LEU A 89 -16.01 -34.46 -26.32
N CYS A 90 -17.10 -34.38 -27.09
CA CYS A 90 -17.16 -34.98 -28.42
C CYS A 90 -16.34 -34.12 -29.40
N ALA A 91 -15.04 -34.42 -29.52
CA ALA A 91 -14.10 -33.55 -30.21
C ALA A 91 -13.23 -34.28 -31.23
N PRO A 92 -13.82 -34.72 -32.37
CA PRO A 92 -13.13 -35.48 -33.40
C PRO A 92 -11.93 -34.74 -33.99
N LYS A 93 -11.03 -35.48 -34.65
CA LYS A 93 -9.84 -34.91 -35.29
C LYS A 93 -10.24 -33.81 -36.29
N GLY A 94 -9.53 -32.69 -36.24
CA GLY A 94 -9.80 -31.51 -37.09
C GLY A 94 -10.78 -30.50 -36.48
N THR A 95 -11.26 -30.73 -35.26
CA THR A 95 -12.04 -29.73 -34.50
C THR A 95 -11.14 -28.76 -33.73
N ASN A 96 -11.62 -27.53 -33.59
CA ASN A 96 -11.04 -26.50 -32.74
C ASN A 96 -11.99 -26.21 -31.57
N LEU A 97 -11.45 -25.59 -30.52
CA LEU A 97 -12.23 -25.13 -29.38
C LEU A 97 -12.45 -23.64 -29.50
N SER A 98 -13.71 -23.22 -29.45
CA SER A 98 -14.15 -21.84 -29.35
C SER A 98 -14.68 -21.60 -27.94
N PHE A 99 -14.38 -20.45 -27.35
CA PHE A 99 -14.71 -20.15 -25.95
C PHE A 99 -15.50 -18.87 -25.85
N THR A 100 -16.59 -18.92 -25.09
CA THR A 100 -17.42 -17.76 -24.78
C THR A 100 -17.53 -17.60 -23.27
N VAL A 101 -17.17 -16.43 -22.75
CA VAL A 101 -17.43 -16.07 -21.34
C VAL A 101 -18.91 -15.74 -21.21
N ARG A 102 -19.62 -16.49 -20.36
CA ARG A 102 -21.04 -16.29 -20.07
C ARG A 102 -21.25 -15.43 -18.82
N GLY A 103 -20.39 -15.61 -17.84
CA GLY A 103 -20.49 -14.93 -16.55
C GLY A 103 -19.12 -14.77 -15.92
N PHE A 104 -18.89 -13.61 -15.33
CA PHE A 104 -17.71 -13.34 -14.51
C PHE A 104 -18.19 -12.62 -13.26
N ASN A 105 -17.86 -13.18 -12.11
CA ASN A 105 -18.07 -12.52 -10.83
C ASN A 105 -16.75 -12.52 -10.06
N CYS A 106 -16.36 -11.37 -9.51
CA CYS A 106 -15.21 -11.28 -8.64
C CYS A 106 -15.60 -10.64 -7.32
N CYS A 107 -15.32 -11.34 -6.22
CA CYS A 107 -15.57 -10.86 -4.87
C CYS A 107 -14.25 -10.75 -4.13
N ALA A 108 -13.94 -9.55 -3.65
CA ALA A 108 -12.79 -9.28 -2.81
C ALA A 108 -13.21 -9.29 -1.34
N VAL A 109 -12.60 -10.17 -0.55
CA VAL A 109 -12.88 -10.30 0.89
C VAL A 109 -11.62 -9.91 1.66
N PRO A 110 -11.66 -8.83 2.47
CA PRO A 110 -10.54 -8.49 3.33
C PRO A 110 -10.37 -9.58 4.40
N ILE A 111 -9.16 -10.11 4.53
CA ILE A 111 -8.76 -10.98 5.62
C ILE A 111 -8.09 -10.10 6.67
N TYR A 112 -8.74 -10.02 7.83
CA TYR A 112 -8.16 -9.48 9.05
C TYR A 112 -7.53 -10.63 9.82
N THR A 113 -6.28 -10.45 10.25
CA THR A 113 -5.68 -11.36 11.22
C THR A 113 -6.37 -11.17 12.57
N ALA A 114 -6.61 -12.25 13.33
CA ALA A 114 -7.32 -12.15 14.60
C ALA A 114 -6.65 -11.10 15.51
N ASN A 115 -7.44 -10.14 15.99
CA ASN A 115 -7.06 -8.95 16.78
C ASN A 115 -6.51 -7.73 16.00
N GLU A 116 -6.65 -7.66 14.67
CA GLU A 116 -6.18 -6.51 13.88
C GLU A 116 -7.31 -5.73 13.20
N THR A 117 -7.23 -4.41 13.29
CA THR A 117 -8.02 -3.45 12.50
C THR A 117 -7.33 -3.07 11.18
N THR A 118 -6.23 -3.75 10.83
CA THR A 118 -5.47 -3.53 9.59
C THR A 118 -5.68 -4.70 8.63
N MET A 119 -6.09 -4.38 7.41
CA MET A 119 -6.32 -5.34 6.34
C MET A 119 -4.98 -5.73 5.72
N ASN A 120 -4.54 -6.96 5.93
CA ASN A 120 -3.23 -7.41 5.45
C ASN A 120 -3.30 -8.17 4.12
N HIS A 121 -4.38 -8.93 3.93
CA HIS A 121 -4.56 -9.78 2.75
C HIS A 121 -5.98 -9.57 2.22
N ILE A 122 -6.14 -9.54 0.91
CA ILE A 122 -7.44 -9.59 0.26
C ILE A 122 -7.54 -10.94 -0.44
N LYS A 123 -8.57 -11.70 -0.07
CA LYS A 123 -8.91 -12.95 -0.73
C LYS A 123 -9.91 -12.67 -1.82
N ASN A 124 -9.49 -12.84 -3.06
CA ASN A 124 -10.32 -12.66 -4.23
C ASN A 124 -10.88 -14.01 -4.66
N PHE A 125 -12.21 -14.07 -4.78
CA PHE A 125 -12.94 -15.20 -5.32
C PHE A 125 -13.43 -14.83 -6.70
N ILE A 126 -12.91 -15.50 -7.71
CA ILE A 126 -13.29 -15.31 -9.10
C ILE A 126 -14.14 -16.52 -9.48
N SER A 127 -15.37 -16.28 -9.94
CA SER A 127 -16.22 -17.30 -10.54
C SER A 127 -16.40 -16.98 -12.01
N LEU A 128 -15.95 -17.91 -12.85
CA LEU A 128 -15.99 -17.80 -14.31
C LEU A 128 -16.91 -18.88 -14.87
N GLU A 129 -17.98 -18.47 -15.55
CA GLU A 129 -18.80 -19.35 -16.37
C GLU A 129 -18.39 -19.25 -17.83
N THR A 130 -18.02 -20.38 -18.41
CA THR A 130 -17.55 -20.46 -19.79
C THR A 130 -18.37 -21.49 -20.56
N ILE A 131 -18.68 -21.18 -21.82
CA ILE A 131 -19.14 -22.15 -22.82
C ILE A 131 -17.95 -22.49 -23.70
N VAL A 132 -17.69 -23.78 -23.88
CA VAL A 132 -16.76 -24.27 -24.90
C VAL A 132 -17.55 -24.96 -26.01
N ASP A 133 -17.38 -24.46 -27.23
CA ASP A 133 -17.93 -25.02 -28.44
C ASP A 133 -16.83 -25.75 -29.21
N VAL A 134 -17.12 -26.98 -29.60
CA VAL A 134 -16.22 -27.80 -30.40
C VAL A 134 -16.62 -27.68 -31.85
N GLU A 135 -15.83 -26.94 -32.63
CA GLU A 135 -16.22 -26.52 -33.99
C GLU A 135 -15.30 -27.09 -35.07
N ALA A 136 -15.87 -27.46 -36.21
CA ALA A 136 -15.13 -27.62 -37.46
C ALA A 136 -15.88 -27.02 -38.64
N LYS A 137 -15.13 -26.54 -39.64
CA LYS A 137 -15.72 -26.04 -40.89
C LYS A 137 -16.28 -27.21 -41.70
N THR A 138 -17.51 -27.08 -42.16
CA THR A 138 -18.17 -28.04 -43.05
C THR A 138 -18.92 -27.32 -44.17
N THR A 139 -19.24 -28.06 -45.23
CA THR A 139 -20.03 -27.54 -46.37
C THR A 139 -21.35 -28.29 -46.42
N LEU A 140 -22.45 -27.56 -46.21
CA LEU A 140 -23.80 -28.07 -46.39
C LEU A 140 -24.18 -27.94 -47.86
N ILE A 141 -24.67 -29.04 -48.44
CA ILE A 141 -25.20 -29.07 -49.81
C ILE A 141 -26.72 -29.13 -49.71
N ILE A 142 -27.40 -28.08 -50.16
CA ILE A 142 -28.86 -27.99 -50.17
C ILE A 142 -29.35 -28.10 -51.62
N SER A 143 -30.26 -29.02 -51.86
CA SER A 143 -30.90 -29.22 -53.17
C SER A 143 -32.30 -28.61 -53.16
N GLU A 144 -32.57 -27.71 -54.11
CA GLU A 144 -33.89 -27.11 -54.27
C GLU A 144 -34.75 -28.01 -55.16
N ASN A 145 -35.82 -28.61 -54.61
CA ASN A 145 -36.73 -29.47 -55.38
C ASN A 145 -37.88 -28.62 -55.95
N LYS A 146 -37.72 -28.12 -57.18
CA LYS A 146 -38.84 -27.50 -57.90
C LYS A 146 -39.68 -28.59 -58.58
N TYR A 147 -40.96 -28.67 -58.20
CA TYR A 147 -41.90 -29.67 -58.73
C TYR A 147 -42.16 -29.60 -60.25
N LEU A 148 -41.62 -28.62 -60.99
CA LEU A 148 -41.72 -28.58 -62.45
C LEU A 148 -40.46 -27.92 -63.05
N THR A 149 -39.35 -28.66 -63.19
CA THR A 149 -38.30 -28.56 -64.25
C THR A 149 -37.08 -29.41 -63.84
N SER A 150 -36.49 -30.15 -64.79
CA SER A 150 -35.48 -31.20 -64.57
C SER A 150 -34.06 -30.71 -64.20
N CYS A 151 -33.92 -29.57 -63.51
CA CYS A 151 -32.61 -29.05 -63.13
C CYS A 151 -32.59 -28.73 -61.63
N THR A 152 -31.98 -29.63 -60.86
CA THR A 152 -31.70 -29.44 -59.43
C THR A 152 -30.56 -28.44 -59.28
N LYS A 153 -30.85 -27.21 -58.85
CA LYS A 153 -29.81 -26.28 -58.42
C LYS A 153 -29.35 -26.68 -57.02
N THR A 154 -28.05 -26.97 -56.88
CA THR A 154 -27.41 -27.23 -55.59
C THR A 154 -26.76 -25.95 -55.09
N HIS A 155 -27.04 -25.57 -53.84
CA HIS A 155 -26.36 -24.48 -53.15
C HIS A 155 -25.41 -25.07 -52.12
N CYS A 156 -24.17 -24.56 -52.09
CA CYS A 156 -23.17 -24.93 -51.09
C CYS A 156 -23.06 -23.80 -50.06
N ILE A 157 -23.27 -24.13 -48.78
CA ILE A 157 -23.15 -23.18 -47.66
C ILE A 157 -22.03 -23.66 -46.74
N ASN A 158 -21.00 -22.84 -46.58
CA ASN A 158 -19.94 -23.11 -45.61
C ASN A 158 -20.39 -22.65 -44.22
N VAL A 159 -20.38 -23.56 -43.26
CA VAL A 159 -20.81 -23.30 -41.87
C VAL A 159 -19.80 -23.89 -40.90
N ASN A 160 -19.78 -23.37 -39.67
CA ASN A 160 -19.13 -24.05 -38.56
C ASN A 160 -20.12 -25.04 -37.97
N GLN A 161 -19.79 -26.32 -37.99
CA GLN A 161 -20.53 -27.35 -37.31
C GLN A 161 -20.03 -27.47 -35.87
N VAL A 162 -20.94 -27.31 -34.91
CA VAL A 162 -20.70 -27.54 -33.49
C VAL A 162 -20.96 -29.02 -33.19
N TYR A 163 -19.96 -29.75 -32.70
CA TYR A 163 -20.02 -31.17 -32.35
C TYR A 163 -20.42 -31.39 -30.90
N ASP A 164 -20.01 -30.47 -30.03
CA ASP A 164 -20.32 -30.48 -28.61
C ASP A 164 -20.31 -29.05 -28.11
N SER A 165 -21.14 -28.77 -27.11
CA SER A 165 -21.20 -27.48 -26.43
C SER A 165 -21.42 -27.73 -24.95
N VAL A 166 -20.44 -27.33 -24.15
CA VAL A 166 -20.45 -27.58 -22.71
C VAL A 166 -20.27 -26.26 -21.98
N CYS A 167 -21.22 -25.98 -21.08
CA CYS A 167 -21.07 -24.91 -20.09
C CYS A 167 -20.43 -25.47 -18.82
N PHE A 168 -19.40 -24.80 -18.32
CA PHE A 168 -18.74 -25.16 -17.08
C PHE A 168 -18.40 -23.91 -16.26
N SER A 169 -18.29 -24.10 -14.94
CA SER A 169 -17.89 -23.05 -14.00
C SER A 169 -16.51 -23.35 -13.43
N SER A 170 -15.71 -22.31 -13.24
CA SER A 170 -14.40 -22.38 -12.60
C SER A 170 -14.32 -21.36 -11.48
N ASP A 171 -14.07 -21.84 -10.27
CA ASP A 171 -13.82 -20.99 -9.11
C ASP A 171 -12.32 -20.90 -8.84
N ILE A 172 -11.81 -19.67 -8.73
CA ILE A 172 -10.39 -19.36 -8.58
C ILE A 172 -10.22 -18.48 -7.36
N ILE A 173 -9.23 -18.81 -6.54
CA ILE A 173 -8.88 -18.03 -5.35
C ILE A 173 -7.51 -17.39 -5.59
N VAL A 174 -7.45 -16.07 -5.43
CA VAL A 174 -6.21 -15.29 -5.55
C VAL A 174 -6.04 -14.45 -4.29
N TYR A 175 -4.84 -14.46 -3.73
CA TYR A 175 -4.48 -13.63 -2.58
C TYR A 175 -3.76 -12.38 -3.06
N TYR A 176 -4.13 -11.23 -2.52
CA TYR A 176 -3.42 -9.97 -2.67
C TYR A 176 -2.90 -9.55 -1.30
N ASP A 177 -1.58 -9.52 -1.17
CA ASP A 177 -0.92 -9.05 0.04
C ASP A 177 -0.60 -7.58 -0.13
N ARG A 178 -1.10 -6.73 0.78
CA ARG A 178 -0.78 -5.31 0.73
C ARG A 178 0.62 -5.13 1.31
N ILE A 179 1.64 -5.12 0.45
CA ILE A 179 3.04 -5.00 0.86
C ILE A 179 3.39 -3.51 0.97
N PRO A 180 3.81 -3.02 2.14
CA PRO A 180 4.22 -1.63 2.27
C PRO A 180 5.55 -1.40 1.55
N ILE A 181 5.68 -0.24 0.93
CA ILE A 181 6.94 0.24 0.34
C ILE A 181 7.95 0.37 1.47
N LYS A 182 9.07 -0.36 1.39
CA LYS A 182 10.08 -0.31 2.47
C LYS A 182 10.86 0.99 2.41
N ALA A 183 11.15 1.51 3.60
CA ALA A 183 12.01 2.66 3.77
C ALA A 183 13.20 2.32 4.66
N GLU A 184 14.36 2.79 4.26
CA GLU A 184 15.57 2.81 5.07
C GLU A 184 15.56 4.07 5.94
N VAL A 185 15.92 3.93 7.20
CA VAL A 185 16.04 5.04 8.16
C VAL A 185 17.49 5.12 8.62
N TYR A 186 18.11 6.25 8.38
CA TYR A 186 19.45 6.56 8.86
C TYR A 186 19.41 7.78 9.79
N GLN A 187 20.19 7.76 10.87
CA GLN A 187 20.29 8.88 11.80
C GLN A 187 21.74 9.33 11.93
N TYR A 188 22.02 10.57 11.56
CA TYR A 188 23.24 11.26 11.95
C TYR A 188 23.02 11.88 13.33
N ASN A 189 23.88 11.54 14.29
CA ASN A 189 23.78 11.99 15.67
C ASN A 189 25.05 12.74 16.06
N THR A 190 24.92 13.94 16.64
CA THR A 190 26.05 14.69 17.21
C THR A 190 25.61 15.49 18.44
N ILE A 191 26.58 15.99 19.20
CA ILE A 191 26.34 16.81 20.40
C ILE A 191 26.87 18.21 20.16
N SER A 192 26.04 19.21 20.46
CA SER A 192 26.49 20.60 20.42
C SER A 192 27.59 20.87 21.43
N ASP A 193 28.64 21.56 21.00
CA ASP A 193 29.68 22.09 21.88
C ASP A 193 29.29 23.44 22.52
N GLY A 194 28.16 24.02 22.10
CA GLY A 194 27.70 25.34 22.53
C GLY A 194 28.38 26.51 21.81
N ILE A 195 29.17 26.24 20.76
CA ILE A 195 30.01 27.24 20.08
C ILE A 195 29.82 27.19 18.56
N LYS A 196 29.84 26.00 17.94
CA LYS A 196 29.83 25.88 16.48
C LYS A 196 28.41 25.81 15.90
N LYS A 197 28.30 26.31 14.67
CA LYS A 197 27.10 26.22 13.81
C LYS A 197 27.28 25.26 12.64
N ILE A 198 28.49 24.76 12.42
CA ILE A 198 28.84 23.85 11.34
C ILE A 198 29.17 22.50 11.96
N TYR A 199 28.49 21.47 11.48
CA TYR A 199 28.67 20.08 11.89
C TYR A 199 29.00 19.26 10.66
N THR A 200 29.92 18.33 10.80
CA THR A 200 30.49 17.53 9.71
C THR A 200 30.47 16.04 10.07
N ASN A 201 30.86 15.19 9.12
CA ASN A 201 31.02 13.75 9.39
C ASN A 201 31.98 13.44 10.55
N ALA A 202 32.95 14.31 10.82
CA ALA A 202 33.87 14.13 11.95
C ALA A 202 33.21 14.31 13.32
N ASP A 203 32.05 14.95 13.37
CA ASP A 203 31.29 15.20 14.60
C ASP A 203 30.27 14.09 14.90
N GLU A 204 30.15 13.10 14.02
CA GLU A 204 29.20 11.99 14.18
C GLU A 204 29.54 11.11 15.38
N LEU A 205 28.53 10.80 16.18
CA LEU A 205 28.58 9.74 17.18
C LEU A 205 28.47 8.39 16.49
N THR A 206 29.64 7.84 16.13
CA THR A 206 29.74 6.61 15.32
C THR A 206 29.15 5.35 15.95
N GLU A 207 28.84 5.38 17.25
CA GLU A 207 28.11 4.33 17.95
C GLU A 207 26.64 4.19 17.51
N TYR A 208 26.06 5.23 16.90
CA TYR A 208 24.67 5.25 16.44
C TYR A 208 24.52 5.20 14.90
N GLY A 209 25.62 5.37 14.15
CA GLY A 209 25.64 5.38 12.68
C GLY A 209 27.00 5.86 12.15
N ASP A 210 27.41 5.45 10.96
CA ASP A 210 28.78 5.67 10.44
C ASP A 210 28.83 6.14 8.97
N GLN A 211 27.71 6.64 8.44
CA GLN A 211 27.58 7.09 7.05
C GLN A 211 27.76 8.60 6.88
N GLY A 212 27.84 9.36 7.99
CA GLY A 212 27.90 10.81 7.98
C GLY A 212 26.61 11.47 7.49
N ILE A 213 26.70 12.74 7.14
CA ILE A 213 25.60 13.53 6.60
C ILE A 213 25.42 13.17 5.11
N LEU A 214 24.28 12.56 4.78
CA LEU A 214 24.01 12.00 3.45
C LEU A 214 23.79 13.06 2.37
N ASP A 215 23.95 12.66 1.10
CA ASP A 215 23.56 13.49 -0.04
C ASP A 215 22.03 13.54 -0.15
N LEU A 216 21.47 14.74 -0.36
CA LEU A 216 20.02 14.92 -0.48
C LEU A 216 19.44 14.26 -1.75
N ASN A 217 20.28 13.97 -2.74
CA ASN A 217 19.88 13.21 -3.92
C ASN A 217 19.70 11.72 -3.64
N ASP A 218 20.31 11.20 -2.58
CA ASP A 218 20.31 9.77 -2.23
C ASP A 218 19.24 9.40 -1.18
N VAL A 219 18.37 10.34 -0.83
CA VAL A 219 17.29 10.15 0.15
C VAL A 219 15.95 10.65 -0.40
N SER A 220 14.85 10.24 0.25
CA SER A 220 13.50 10.73 -0.06
C SER A 220 13.23 12.07 0.60
N TYR A 221 13.49 12.17 1.90
CA TYR A 221 13.46 13.41 2.69
C TYR A 221 14.25 13.24 3.98
N PHE A 222 14.38 14.32 4.75
CA PHE A 222 15.02 14.31 6.05
C PHE A 222 14.32 15.26 7.02
N ASN A 223 14.64 15.12 8.31
CA ASN A 223 14.25 16.03 9.38
C ASN A 223 15.44 16.33 10.30
N LEU A 224 15.60 17.60 10.66
CA LEU A 224 16.57 18.02 11.67
C LEU A 224 15.87 18.28 13.01
N PHE A 225 16.34 17.62 14.06
CA PHE A 225 15.93 17.85 15.44
C PHE A 225 17.08 18.42 16.24
N ILE A 226 16.81 19.48 17.00
CA ILE A 226 17.76 20.05 17.97
C ILE A 226 17.08 20.01 19.33
N ASN A 227 17.68 19.30 20.29
CA ASN A 227 17.12 19.09 21.62
C ASN A 227 15.66 18.55 21.58
N GLY A 228 15.38 17.62 20.67
CA GLY A 228 14.05 17.03 20.48
C GLY A 228 13.04 17.90 19.72
N VAL A 229 13.39 19.14 19.35
CA VAL A 229 12.48 20.04 18.60
C VAL A 229 12.80 19.99 17.11
N LEU A 230 11.80 19.66 16.29
CA LEU A 230 11.89 19.73 14.83
C LEU A 230 12.23 21.17 14.38
N GLN A 231 13.24 21.31 13.53
CA GLN A 231 13.70 22.61 13.05
C GLN A 231 13.06 22.97 11.69
N PRO A 232 12.64 24.23 11.50
CA PRO A 232 12.27 24.76 10.19
C PRO A 232 13.38 24.71 9.16
N ASN A 233 13.05 24.35 7.92
CA ASN A 233 14.03 24.18 6.84
C ASN A 233 14.79 25.48 6.46
N THR A 234 14.26 26.66 6.83
CA THR A 234 14.94 27.94 6.62
C THR A 234 16.01 28.24 7.69
N ASN A 235 16.06 27.46 8.77
CA ASN A 235 17.02 27.65 9.86
C ASN A 235 18.37 26.99 9.61
N TYR A 236 18.52 26.23 8.53
CA TYR A 236 19.72 25.45 8.28
C TYR A 236 19.88 25.08 6.81
N LYS A 237 21.10 24.71 6.44
CA LYS A 237 21.45 24.10 5.15
C LYS A 237 22.14 22.77 5.38
N ILE A 238 21.76 21.78 4.58
CA ILE A 238 22.41 20.48 4.54
C ILE A 238 23.00 20.28 3.15
N GLU A 239 24.27 19.93 3.13
CA GLU A 239 25.00 19.45 1.98
C GLU A 239 25.64 18.12 2.37
N LYS A 240 26.06 17.32 1.37
CA LYS A 240 26.75 16.06 1.64
C LYS A 240 27.95 16.32 2.55
N GLY A 241 27.95 15.69 3.72
CA GLY A 241 29.02 15.81 4.71
C GLY A 241 28.96 17.03 5.64
N GLN A 242 27.97 17.92 5.49
CA GLN A 242 27.92 19.18 6.26
C GLN A 242 26.49 19.66 6.58
N LEU A 243 26.25 19.98 7.85
CA LEU A 243 25.11 20.75 8.34
C LEU A 243 25.60 22.15 8.74
N THR A 244 24.92 23.19 8.27
CA THR A 244 25.16 24.59 8.66
C THR A 244 23.90 25.18 9.26
N LEU A 245 23.96 25.62 10.52
CA LEU A 245 22.87 26.34 11.19
C LEU A 245 22.91 27.82 10.80
N GLU A 246 21.80 28.33 10.28
CA GLU A 246 21.64 29.71 9.81
C GLU A 246 20.94 30.62 10.83
N THR A 247 20.57 30.07 11.99
CA THR A 247 19.99 30.82 13.12
C THR A 247 21.02 31.73 13.77
N GLU A 248 20.58 32.79 14.44
CA GLU A 248 21.44 33.61 15.30
C GLU A 248 21.94 32.82 16.51
N ASP A 249 21.02 32.08 17.15
CA ASP A 249 21.31 31.25 18.31
C ASP A 249 22.15 30.01 17.96
N ILE A 250 22.95 29.59 18.93
CA ILE A 250 23.75 28.36 18.89
C ILE A 250 23.10 27.34 19.83
N PRO A 251 22.94 26.07 19.44
CA PRO A 251 22.37 25.06 20.34
C PRO A 251 23.19 24.96 21.63
N LEU A 252 22.52 24.86 22.77
CA LEU A 252 23.21 24.78 24.08
C LEU A 252 24.19 23.61 24.12
N LYS A 253 25.34 23.80 24.78
CA LYS A 253 26.33 22.74 24.98
C LYS A 253 25.69 21.50 25.59
N GLY A 254 25.94 20.33 25.00
CA GLY A 254 25.35 19.06 25.42
C GLY A 254 23.99 18.75 24.76
N SER A 255 23.39 19.69 24.03
CA SER A 255 22.15 19.42 23.30
C SER A 255 22.39 18.42 22.17
N PRO A 256 21.53 17.40 22.01
CA PRO A 256 21.60 16.51 20.86
C PRO A 256 21.14 17.22 19.59
N ILE A 257 21.85 16.95 18.50
CA ILE A 257 21.52 17.38 17.14
C ILE A 257 21.40 16.10 16.32
N ILE A 258 20.20 15.85 15.79
CA ILE A 258 19.85 14.60 15.13
C ILE A 258 19.28 14.93 13.75
N ILE A 259 19.88 14.38 12.69
CA ILE A 259 19.30 14.41 11.35
C ILE A 259 18.78 13.00 11.05
N VAL A 260 17.49 12.90 10.79
CA VAL A 260 16.83 11.65 10.40
C VAL A 260 16.63 11.67 8.90
N PHE A 261 17.30 10.78 8.19
CA PHE A 261 17.15 10.57 6.76
C PHE A 261 16.23 9.37 6.51
N ILE A 262 15.29 9.55 5.59
CA ILE A 262 14.31 8.52 5.21
C ILE A 262 14.41 8.30 3.71
N THR A 263 14.62 7.05 3.31
CA THR A 263 14.78 6.66 1.91
C THR A 263 13.79 5.55 1.57
N PHE A 264 12.75 5.90 0.83
CA PHE A 264 11.82 4.97 0.21
C PHE A 264 12.37 4.52 -1.14
N LYS A 265 12.29 3.21 -1.42
CA LYS A 265 12.65 2.65 -2.73
C LYS A 265 11.50 1.87 -3.32
N ASP A 266 11.32 1.97 -4.63
CA ASP A 266 10.35 1.15 -5.36
C ASP A 266 10.84 -0.28 -5.58
N ASP A 267 10.00 -1.11 -6.18
CA ASP A 267 10.33 -2.52 -6.50
C ASP A 267 11.56 -2.65 -7.43
N ASP A 268 11.91 -1.58 -8.15
CA ASP A 268 13.03 -1.50 -9.08
C ASP A 268 14.28 -0.83 -8.42
N ASP A 269 14.27 -0.66 -7.09
CA ASP A 269 15.32 -0.02 -6.27
C ASP A 269 15.52 1.49 -6.56
N HIS A 270 14.57 2.14 -7.24
CA HIS A 270 14.61 3.59 -7.46
C HIS A 270 14.11 4.35 -6.24
N ILE A 271 14.82 5.42 -5.88
CA ILE A 271 14.44 6.30 -4.78
C ILE A 271 13.17 7.07 -5.15
N LEU A 272 12.14 6.92 -4.32
CA LEU A 272 10.93 7.73 -4.42
C LEU A 272 11.19 9.10 -3.81
N LYS A 273 11.06 10.16 -4.60
CA LYS A 273 11.22 11.53 -4.10
C LYS A 273 10.02 11.94 -3.27
N ALA A 274 10.29 12.67 -2.19
CA ALA A 274 9.26 13.23 -1.34
C ALA A 274 9.39 14.75 -1.21
N GLU A 275 8.27 15.43 -1.09
CA GLU A 275 8.23 16.79 -0.57
C GLU A 275 8.04 16.74 0.94
N ASN A 276 8.84 17.52 1.66
CA ASN A 276 8.68 17.78 3.09
C ASN A 276 8.56 19.29 3.31
N TYR A 277 7.41 19.74 3.79
CA TYR A 277 7.21 21.13 4.17
C TYR A 277 6.43 21.25 5.47
N GLN A 278 6.50 22.44 6.07
CA GLN A 278 6.00 22.68 7.41
C GLN A 278 5.11 23.91 7.43
N TYR A 279 3.94 23.78 8.03
CA TYR A 279 3.17 24.92 8.54
C TYR A 279 3.64 25.20 9.97
N ASN A 280 4.07 26.43 10.23
CA ASN A 280 4.63 26.85 11.51
C ASN A 280 3.77 27.95 12.12
N THR A 281 3.38 27.81 13.40
CA THR A 281 2.67 28.84 14.15
C THR A 281 3.07 28.83 15.63
N VAL A 282 2.62 29.82 16.39
CA VAL A 282 2.88 29.93 17.84
C VAL A 282 1.55 29.95 18.57
N SER A 283 1.46 29.19 19.65
CA SER A 283 0.29 29.24 20.51
C SER A 283 0.16 30.58 21.23
N ASP A 284 -1.05 31.11 21.26
CA ASP A 284 -1.41 32.27 22.09
C ASP A 284 -1.81 31.88 23.53
N GLY A 285 -1.88 30.58 23.83
CA GLY A 285 -2.34 30.03 25.10
C GLY A 285 -3.86 29.87 25.23
N ILE A 286 -4.63 30.31 24.23
CA ILE A 286 -6.08 30.48 24.32
C ILE A 286 -6.82 29.70 23.25
N LYS A 287 -6.39 29.78 21.99
CA LYS A 287 -7.10 29.13 20.88
C LYS A 287 -6.67 27.67 20.70
N LYS A 288 -7.56 26.90 20.09
CA LYS A 288 -7.34 25.50 19.68
C LYS A 288 -7.51 25.30 18.18
N THR A 289 -7.89 26.34 17.46
CA THR A 289 -8.07 26.29 16.02
C THR A 289 -7.12 27.28 15.40
N TYR A 290 -6.34 26.80 14.44
CA TYR A 290 -5.34 27.55 13.71
C TYR A 290 -5.69 27.51 12.23
N THR A 291 -5.49 28.61 11.52
CA THR A 291 -5.75 28.73 10.09
C THR A 291 -4.49 29.15 9.34
N ASN A 292 -4.57 29.26 8.02
CA ASN A 292 -3.47 29.78 7.20
C ASN A 292 -3.06 31.22 7.59
N GLU A 293 -3.95 32.00 8.21
CA GLU A 293 -3.64 33.37 8.67
C GLU A 293 -2.67 33.37 9.87
N ASP A 294 -2.59 32.26 10.59
CA ASP A 294 -1.70 32.11 11.74
C ASP A 294 -0.30 31.62 11.35
N GLU A 295 -0.06 31.34 10.06
CA GLU A 295 1.22 30.86 9.57
C GLU A 295 2.32 31.91 9.75
N LEU A 296 3.44 31.50 10.33
CA LEU A 296 4.67 32.27 10.33
C LEU A 296 5.31 32.18 8.95
N ILE A 297 4.95 33.11 8.07
CA ILE A 297 5.33 33.10 6.65
C ILE A 297 6.84 33.06 6.37
N MET A 298 7.67 33.41 7.36
CA MET A 298 9.13 33.34 7.30
C MET A 298 9.68 31.90 7.31
N TYR A 299 8.88 30.93 7.76
CA TYR A 299 9.26 29.50 7.84
C TYR A 299 8.57 28.63 6.78
N GLY A 300 7.59 29.17 6.07
CA GLY A 300 6.78 28.46 5.08
C GLY A 300 5.57 29.30 4.66
N ASN A 301 5.02 29.04 3.48
CA ASN A 301 3.86 29.80 2.96
C ASN A 301 2.87 28.91 2.21
N LYS A 302 2.87 27.61 2.52
CA LYS A 302 2.01 26.62 1.85
C LYS A 302 0.68 26.44 2.59
N GLY A 303 0.54 26.98 3.80
CA GLY A 303 -0.65 26.79 4.63
C GLY A 303 -0.85 25.34 5.05
N ILE A 304 -2.04 25.07 5.60
CA ILE A 304 -2.45 23.76 6.09
C ILE A 304 -3.03 22.94 4.92
N PRO A 305 -2.49 21.76 4.60
CA PRO A 305 -2.93 20.96 3.45
C PRO A 305 -4.34 20.38 3.62
N ASP A 306 -4.93 19.98 2.51
CA ASP A 306 -5.99 18.97 2.54
C ASP A 306 -5.35 17.60 2.80
N PRO A 307 -5.75 16.85 3.85
CA PRO A 307 -5.20 15.52 4.11
C PRO A 307 -5.36 14.52 2.96
N LYS A 308 -6.27 14.77 2.01
CA LYS A 308 -6.46 13.94 0.81
C LYS A 308 -5.39 14.16 -0.26
N ASP A 309 -4.73 15.32 -0.23
CA ASP A 309 -3.75 15.72 -1.26
C ASP A 309 -2.30 15.44 -0.81
N VAL A 310 -2.10 14.70 0.29
CA VAL A 310 -0.78 14.46 0.90
C VAL A 310 -0.66 13.02 1.35
N SER A 311 0.57 12.53 1.53
CA SER A 311 0.77 11.16 2.01
C SER A 311 0.44 11.04 3.49
N TYR A 312 1.00 11.90 4.34
CA TYR A 312 0.66 11.98 5.76
C TYR A 312 1.15 13.30 6.37
N VAL A 313 0.65 13.58 7.59
CA VAL A 313 1.03 14.75 8.39
C VAL A 313 1.41 14.33 9.80
N ASN A 314 2.38 15.05 10.37
CA ASN A 314 2.80 14.92 11.76
C ASN A 314 2.62 16.27 12.46
N LEU A 315 1.93 16.29 13.60
CA LEU A 315 1.79 17.49 14.40
C LEU A 315 2.77 17.44 15.58
N TYR A 316 3.64 18.44 15.69
CA TYR A 316 4.49 18.65 16.85
C TYR A 316 4.02 19.87 17.63
N ILE A 317 3.87 19.72 18.93
CA ILE A 317 3.59 20.82 19.84
C ILE A 317 4.71 20.85 20.87
N ASN A 318 5.46 21.95 20.91
CA ASN A 318 6.61 22.12 21.78
C ASN A 318 7.64 20.95 21.67
N GLY A 319 7.92 20.51 20.44
CA GLY A 319 8.82 19.39 20.15
C GLY A 319 8.23 17.98 20.33
N VAL A 320 7.04 17.85 20.93
CA VAL A 320 6.42 16.54 21.16
C VAL A 320 5.46 16.19 20.02
N LEU A 321 5.70 15.06 19.36
CA LEU A 321 4.77 14.50 18.36
C LEU A 321 3.43 14.16 19.01
N GLN A 322 2.35 14.69 18.43
CA GLN A 322 0.99 14.52 18.95
C GLN A 322 0.30 13.29 18.34
N PRO A 323 -0.43 12.51 19.16
CA PRO A 323 -1.34 11.48 18.68
C PRO A 323 -2.39 12.02 17.71
N LYS A 324 -2.74 11.23 16.68
CA LYS A 324 -3.79 11.59 15.70
C LYS A 324 -5.15 11.88 16.32
N THR A 325 -5.46 11.31 17.48
CA THR A 325 -6.71 11.59 18.22
C THR A 325 -6.76 13.00 18.79
N ASN A 326 -5.61 13.67 18.95
CA ASN A 326 -5.48 14.97 19.60
C ASN A 326 -5.69 16.17 18.65
N TYR A 327 -5.87 15.91 17.36
CA TYR A 327 -6.07 16.97 16.37
C TYR A 327 -6.84 16.49 15.15
N ILE A 328 -7.43 17.45 14.45
CA ILE A 328 -8.12 17.28 13.16
C ILE A 328 -7.48 18.26 12.20
N VAL A 329 -7.12 17.78 11.01
CA VAL A 329 -6.62 18.60 9.91
C VAL A 329 -7.68 18.61 8.81
N GLU A 330 -8.04 19.79 8.37
CA GLU A 330 -8.88 20.07 7.21
C GLU A 330 -8.13 21.09 6.34
N LYS A 331 -8.46 21.18 5.05
CA LYS A 331 -7.85 22.18 4.17
C LYS A 331 -7.93 23.58 4.79
N GLY A 332 -6.77 24.19 5.05
CA GLY A 332 -6.64 25.52 5.64
C GLY A 332 -6.91 25.62 7.14
N LYS A 333 -7.08 24.51 7.86
CA LYS A 333 -7.50 24.51 9.27
C LYS A 333 -6.97 23.33 10.08
N LEU A 334 -6.34 23.64 11.21
CA LEU A 334 -5.88 22.69 12.23
C LEU A 334 -6.69 22.92 13.51
N LYS A 335 -7.36 21.88 14.01
CA LYS A 335 -8.14 21.95 15.26
C LYS A 335 -7.61 20.94 16.27
N LEU A 336 -7.18 21.43 17.43
CA LEU A 336 -6.82 20.60 18.58
C LEU A 336 -8.08 20.12 19.30
N THR A 337 -8.11 18.84 19.64
CA THR A 337 -9.24 18.17 20.33
C THR A 337 -8.96 17.94 21.81
N THR A 338 -7.74 18.24 22.26
CA THR A 338 -7.32 18.14 23.67
C THR A 338 -8.12 19.08 24.57
N GLU A 339 -8.22 18.74 25.85
CA GLU A 339 -8.86 19.60 26.85
C GLU A 339 -8.06 20.89 27.09
N ASN A 340 -6.73 20.78 27.17
CA ASN A 340 -5.85 21.92 27.39
C ASN A 340 -5.40 22.54 26.07
N THR A 341 -5.22 23.86 26.08
CA THR A 341 -4.54 24.60 25.01
C THR A 341 -3.03 24.47 25.16
N PRO A 342 -2.26 24.51 24.07
CA PRO A 342 -0.81 24.61 24.19
C PRO A 342 -0.43 25.90 24.90
N ILE A 343 0.59 25.86 25.77
CA ILE A 343 1.04 27.04 26.52
C ILE A 343 1.39 28.20 25.58
N LYS A 344 1.13 29.44 26.01
CA LYS A 344 1.47 30.63 25.22
C LYS A 344 2.96 30.64 24.87
N GLY A 345 3.28 30.88 23.61
CA GLY A 345 4.64 30.85 23.09
C GLY A 345 5.11 29.47 22.62
N ALA A 346 4.36 28.39 22.85
CA ALA A 346 4.73 27.07 22.36
C ALA A 346 4.74 27.03 20.82
N PRO A 347 5.81 26.52 20.19
CA PRO A 347 5.83 26.30 18.75
C PRO A 347 4.89 25.15 18.39
N ILE A 348 4.16 25.34 17.30
CA ILE A 348 3.27 24.35 16.70
C ILE A 348 3.72 24.16 15.27
N ILE A 349 4.12 22.94 14.94
CA ILE A 349 4.64 22.59 13.62
C ILE A 349 3.78 21.46 13.07
N LEU A 350 3.12 21.71 11.95
CA LEU A 350 2.45 20.67 11.17
C LEU A 350 3.36 20.33 9.99
N GLU A 351 4.11 19.24 10.14
CA GLU A 351 4.93 18.65 9.11
C GLU A 351 4.03 17.90 8.11
N THR A 352 4.27 18.14 6.82
CA THR A 352 3.54 17.51 5.72
C THR A 352 4.51 16.79 4.81
N ILE A 353 4.24 15.50 4.58
CA ILE A 353 5.01 14.66 3.68
C ILE A 353 4.14 14.27 2.48
N ILE A 354 4.69 14.47 1.28
CA ILE A 354 4.10 14.02 0.03
C ILE A 354 5.11 13.10 -0.63
N LEU A 355 4.85 11.80 -0.63
CA LEU A 355 5.66 10.81 -1.34
C LEU A 355 5.13 10.68 -2.77
N ASN A 356 5.95 10.99 -3.76
CA ASN A 356 5.51 11.03 -5.16
C ASN A 356 5.51 9.62 -5.78
N GLY A 357 4.34 9.15 -6.19
CA GLY A 357 4.19 7.89 -6.95
C GLY A 357 4.54 8.04 -8.43
N LYS A 358 4.53 6.92 -9.18
CA LYS A 358 4.84 6.90 -10.63
C LYS A 358 3.90 7.79 -11.47
N ASP A 359 2.69 8.03 -10.97
CA ASP A 359 1.64 8.79 -11.67
C ASP A 359 1.47 10.23 -11.15
N HIS A 360 2.47 10.78 -10.43
CA HIS A 360 2.45 12.12 -9.82
C HIS A 360 1.33 12.34 -8.78
N HIS A 361 0.62 11.29 -8.38
CA HIS A 361 -0.32 11.31 -7.26
C HIS A 361 0.42 10.96 -5.96
N PRO A 362 0.07 11.59 -4.82
CA PRO A 362 0.63 11.24 -3.53
C PRO A 362 0.37 9.76 -3.20
N ILE A 363 1.40 9.06 -2.75
CA ILE A 363 1.26 7.68 -2.28
C ILE A 363 0.49 7.70 -0.96
N HIS A 364 -0.61 6.95 -0.91
CA HIS A 364 -1.41 6.81 0.29
C HIS A 364 -0.56 6.21 1.42
N THR A 365 -0.56 6.88 2.58
CA THR A 365 0.25 6.46 3.73
C THR A 365 -0.57 6.42 5.01
N GLU A 366 -0.58 5.25 5.63
CA GLU A 366 -1.17 5.02 6.94
C GLU A 366 -0.13 5.32 8.02
N THR A 367 -0.59 5.92 9.11
CA THR A 367 0.26 6.13 10.29
C THR A 367 -0.44 5.63 11.54
N TYR A 368 0.34 5.04 12.43
CA TYR A 368 -0.12 4.55 13.73
C TYR A 368 0.91 4.92 14.81
N GLN A 369 0.44 5.18 16.03
CA GLN A 369 1.31 5.48 17.15
C GLN A 369 0.91 4.61 18.33
N TYR A 370 1.83 3.73 18.74
CA TYR A 370 1.74 3.07 20.04
C TYR A 370 2.25 4.06 21.09
N ASN A 371 1.47 4.31 22.13
CA ASN A 371 1.79 5.25 23.19
C ASN A 371 1.80 4.54 24.54
N THR A 372 2.81 4.78 25.36
CA THR A 372 2.92 4.26 26.73
C THR A 372 3.67 5.27 27.61
N VAL A 373 3.73 4.98 28.90
CA VAL A 373 4.53 5.72 29.87
C VAL A 373 5.55 4.78 30.48
N SER A 374 6.74 5.30 30.78
CA SER A 374 7.73 4.51 31.49
C SER A 374 7.28 4.20 32.91
N ASP A 375 7.45 2.96 33.31
CA ASP A 375 7.32 2.44 34.68
C ASP A 375 8.65 1.80 35.12
N GLU A 376 9.76 2.44 34.72
CA GLU A 376 11.14 2.02 35.02
C GLU A 376 11.49 0.60 34.52
N LYS A 377 10.82 0.13 33.46
CA LYS A 377 11.16 -1.13 32.77
C LYS A 377 11.75 -0.89 31.38
N LYS A 378 12.34 -1.97 30.84
CA LYS A 378 12.91 -2.00 29.48
C LYS A 378 12.04 -2.73 28.46
N VAL A 379 11.04 -3.49 28.88
CA VAL A 379 10.20 -4.30 27.99
C VAL A 379 8.76 -3.81 28.06
N TYR A 380 8.25 -3.36 26.93
CA TYR A 380 6.88 -2.88 26.77
C TYR A 380 6.13 -3.79 25.81
N THR A 381 4.84 -3.96 26.09
CA THR A 381 3.94 -4.87 25.38
C THR A 381 2.62 -4.17 25.07
N ASN A 382 1.73 -4.85 24.35
CA ASN A 382 0.39 -4.33 24.07
C ASN A 382 -0.43 -4.02 25.33
N LYS A 383 -0.09 -4.61 26.48
CA LYS A 383 -0.78 -4.32 27.75
C LYS A 383 -0.45 -2.94 28.31
N ASP A 384 0.69 -2.38 27.90
CA ASP A 384 1.19 -1.10 28.39
C ASP A 384 0.67 0.07 27.53
N GLU A 385 -0.09 -0.23 26.47
CA GLU A 385 -0.62 0.79 25.58
C GLU A 385 -1.64 1.70 26.28
N LEU A 386 -1.48 3.00 26.10
CA LEU A 386 -2.48 4.00 26.44
C LEU A 386 -3.59 3.97 25.40
N THR A 387 -4.61 3.16 25.67
CA THR A 387 -5.66 2.86 24.68
C THR A 387 -6.52 4.06 24.24
N MET A 388 -6.40 5.19 24.94
CA MET A 388 -7.03 6.45 24.53
C MET A 388 -6.42 7.07 23.26
N TYR A 389 -5.20 6.66 22.88
CA TYR A 389 -4.49 7.17 21.70
C TYR A 389 -4.40 6.15 20.55
N GLY A 390 -4.67 4.87 20.80
CA GLY A 390 -4.63 3.79 19.82
C GLY A 390 -4.88 2.43 20.49
N ASP A 391 -5.31 1.43 19.74
CA ASP A 391 -5.76 0.12 20.28
C ASP A 391 -5.21 -1.10 19.52
N LYS A 392 -4.22 -0.88 18.63
CA LYS A 392 -3.64 -1.92 17.77
C LYS A 392 -2.41 -2.59 18.40
N GLY A 393 -1.91 -2.07 19.52
CA GLY A 393 -0.66 -2.50 20.13
C GLY A 393 0.57 -2.20 19.27
N ILE A 394 1.68 -2.85 19.61
CA ILE A 394 2.94 -2.75 18.89
C ILE A 394 2.82 -3.56 17.58
N LEU A 395 2.80 -2.84 16.45
CA LEU A 395 2.65 -3.44 15.12
C LEU A 395 3.88 -4.29 14.74
N ASN A 396 3.70 -5.14 13.73
CA ASN A 396 4.80 -5.90 13.16
C ASN A 396 5.65 -5.00 12.23
N PRO A 397 6.95 -4.77 12.51
CA PRO A 397 7.82 -3.99 11.63
C PRO A 397 7.87 -4.45 10.17
N THR A 398 7.65 -5.74 9.91
CA THR A 398 7.63 -6.25 8.53
C THR A 398 6.40 -5.79 7.75
N GLN A 399 5.37 -5.29 8.41
CA GLN A 399 4.13 -4.78 7.81
C GLN A 399 4.08 -3.24 7.80
N THR A 400 5.20 -2.57 8.02
CA THR A 400 5.31 -1.11 7.95
C THR A 400 6.44 -0.72 6.99
N SER A 401 6.41 0.51 6.48
CA SER A 401 7.51 1.09 5.70
C SER A 401 8.72 1.35 6.57
N TYR A 402 8.50 2.02 7.70
CA TYR A 402 9.48 2.25 8.75
C TYR A 402 8.79 2.57 10.09
N TYR A 403 9.57 2.69 11.15
CA TYR A 403 9.10 3.10 12.47
C TYR A 403 10.18 3.88 13.22
N ASN A 404 9.76 4.76 14.12
CA ASN A 404 10.63 5.57 14.96
C ASN A 404 10.17 5.53 16.41
N LEU A 405 11.10 5.22 17.32
CA LEU A 405 10.88 5.32 18.77
C LEU A 405 11.24 6.72 19.26
N TYR A 406 10.39 7.26 20.13
CA TYR A 406 10.65 8.49 20.86
C TYR A 406 10.52 8.22 22.35
N VAL A 407 11.46 8.76 23.11
CA VAL A 407 11.46 8.73 24.57
C VAL A 407 11.59 10.16 25.05
N ASN A 408 10.61 10.61 25.84
CA ASN A 408 10.52 11.99 26.33
C ASN A 408 10.63 13.05 25.22
N GLY A 409 10.03 12.78 24.06
CA GLY A 409 10.06 13.68 22.90
C GLY A 409 11.35 13.62 22.05
N VAL A 410 12.36 12.86 22.46
CA VAL A 410 13.61 12.71 21.69
C VAL A 410 13.59 11.40 20.91
N ILE A 411 13.79 11.48 19.59
CA ILE A 411 13.91 10.29 18.75
C ILE A 411 15.13 9.46 19.17
N GLN A 412 14.96 8.14 19.19
CA GLN A 412 16.00 7.21 19.61
C GLN A 412 16.69 6.55 18.39
N PRO A 413 18.02 6.34 18.44
CA PRO A 413 18.75 5.54 17.48
C PRO A 413 18.24 4.10 17.40
N SER A 414 18.17 3.51 16.21
CA SER A 414 17.63 2.16 16.00
C SER A 414 18.41 1.06 16.73
N ILE A 415 19.70 1.27 17.02
CA ILE A 415 20.51 0.34 17.81
C ILE A 415 20.08 0.27 19.28
N ASN A 416 19.41 1.32 19.79
CA ASN A 416 19.03 1.41 21.21
C ASN A 416 17.79 0.60 21.56
N TYR A 417 17.07 0.04 20.57
CA TYR A 417 15.84 -0.69 20.83
C TYR A 417 15.57 -1.77 19.79
N PHE A 418 14.76 -2.74 20.17
CA PHE A 418 14.28 -3.80 19.30
C PHE A 418 12.76 -3.82 19.30
N VAL A 419 12.17 -3.90 18.10
CA VAL A 419 10.72 -4.01 17.92
C VAL A 419 10.39 -5.33 17.25
N LYS A 420 9.40 -6.01 17.81
CA LYS A 420 8.69 -7.13 17.20
C LYS A 420 7.20 -6.91 17.43
N LYS A 421 6.35 -7.54 16.63
CA LYS A 421 4.91 -7.58 16.90
C LYS A 421 4.64 -7.90 18.38
N GLY A 422 3.95 -6.97 19.04
CA GLY A 422 3.55 -7.06 20.44
C GLY A 422 4.61 -6.72 21.49
N ILE A 423 5.86 -6.42 21.09
CA ILE A 423 6.99 -6.26 22.01
C ILE A 423 7.94 -5.14 21.56
N LEU A 424 8.23 -4.21 22.46
CA LEU A 424 9.31 -3.23 22.37
C LEU A 424 10.32 -3.53 23.49
N VAL A 425 11.60 -3.63 23.15
CA VAL A 425 12.68 -3.83 24.13
C VAL A 425 13.68 -2.68 24.00
N LEU A 426 13.91 -1.96 25.08
CA LEU A 426 15.01 -0.99 25.21
C LEU A 426 16.28 -1.75 25.56
N THR A 427 17.35 -1.51 24.80
CA THR A 427 18.63 -2.22 24.93
C THR A 427 19.72 -1.37 25.56
N THR A 428 19.44 -0.08 25.79
CA THR A 428 20.31 0.84 26.51
C THR A 428 20.55 0.38 27.94
N GLU A 429 21.68 0.80 28.52
CA GLU A 429 21.95 0.59 29.96
C GLU A 429 20.94 1.36 30.80
N ASP A 430 20.72 2.63 30.45
CA ASP A 430 19.76 3.50 31.10
C ASP A 430 18.32 3.08 30.82
N ILE A 431 17.46 3.38 31.78
CA ILE A 431 16.01 3.19 31.72
C ILE A 431 15.39 4.59 31.63
N PRO A 432 14.33 4.78 30.82
CA PRO A 432 13.63 6.05 30.81
C PRO A 432 13.14 6.43 32.21
N ILE A 433 13.16 7.72 32.51
CA ILE A 433 12.70 8.26 33.79
C ILE A 433 11.24 7.85 34.01
N ASP A 434 10.87 7.53 35.25
CA ASP A 434 9.49 7.20 35.62
C ASP A 434 8.50 8.24 35.06
N ASN A 435 7.39 7.76 34.49
CA ASN A 435 6.37 8.53 33.79
C ASN A 435 6.83 9.28 32.52
N ALA A 436 8.07 9.08 32.04
CA ALA A 436 8.47 9.64 30.75
C ALA A 436 7.59 9.07 29.63
N PRO A 437 7.06 9.90 28.73
CA PRO A 437 6.25 9.41 27.62
C PRO A 437 7.15 8.65 26.63
N ILE A 438 6.67 7.48 26.22
CA ILE A 438 7.32 6.64 25.22
C ILE A 438 6.31 6.41 24.11
N TYR A 439 6.72 6.65 22.88
CA TYR A 439 5.85 6.35 21.75
C TYR A 439 6.63 5.83 20.55
N LEU A 440 5.99 4.90 19.85
CA LEU A 440 6.51 4.26 18.67
C LEU A 440 5.60 4.61 17.49
N GLN A 441 6.12 5.44 16.60
CA GLN A 441 5.43 5.84 15.38
C GLN A 441 5.71 4.81 14.29
N PHE A 442 4.65 4.32 13.65
CA PHE A 442 4.71 3.42 12.51
C PHE A 442 4.14 4.12 11.28
N ILE A 443 4.85 4.00 10.16
CA ILE A 443 4.46 4.57 8.88
C ILE A 443 4.38 3.44 7.87
N ALA A 444 3.28 3.35 7.13
CA ALA A 444 3.05 2.32 6.12
C ALA A 444 2.48 2.96 4.85
N SER A 445 3.33 3.08 3.84
CA SER A 445 3.00 3.59 2.52
C SER A 445 2.75 2.43 1.57
N TYR A 446 1.71 2.53 0.74
CA TYR A 446 1.31 1.48 -0.20
C TYR A 446 1.10 2.10 -1.58
N TYR A 447 1.50 1.38 -2.63
CA TYR A 447 1.12 1.72 -4.00
C TYR A 447 -0.39 1.68 -4.21
#